data_AF-A0A6G3YWG3-F1
#
_entry.id   AF-A0A6G3YWG3-F1
#
_cell.length_a   1.000
_cell.length_b   1.000
_cell.length_c   1.000
_cell.angle_alpha   90.00
_cell.angle_beta   90.00
_cell.angle_gamma   90.00
#
_symmetry.space_group_name_H-M   'P 1'
#
loop_
_entity.id
_entity.type
_entity.pdbx_description
1 polymer ?
#
loop_
_entity_poly.entity_id
_entity_poly.type
_entity_poly.pdbx_seq_one_letter_code
_entity_poly.pdbx_strand_id
1 'polypeptide(L)'
;MNNVLMFSSLLLPPSQTFVRAQAENLQAFTAYYAGCRRVPGLFLPADRTLVINTGDSSGKLREAIFKLTGIAPSFYRQMQQIDPVLMHAQFGLSGVLVMPLVQALNIPLIVHYR
;
A
#
# COMPACT_ATOMS: atom_id res chain seq x y z
N MET A 1 5.60 16.12 8.89
CA MET A 1 4.40 15.33 9.23
C MET A 1 4.78 13.87 9.12
N ASN A 2 4.31 13.01 10.03
CA ASN A 2 4.70 11.60 10.02
C ASN A 2 3.80 10.83 9.04
N ASN A 3 4.40 10.27 7.99
CA ASN A 3 3.64 9.57 6.94
C ASN A 3 3.53 8.08 7.26
N VAL A 4 2.36 7.49 7.02
CA VAL A 4 2.14 6.05 7.22
C VAL A 4 1.55 5.42 5.97
N LEU A 5 2.00 4.21 5.64
CA LEU A 5 1.52 3.48 4.48
C LEU A 5 0.41 2.51 4.89
N MET A 6 -0.77 2.66 4.31
CA MET A 6 -1.88 1.72 4.39
C MET A 6 -1.82 0.78 3.18
N PHE A 7 -1.40 -0.46 3.38
CA PHE A 7 -1.17 -1.40 2.29
C PHE A 7 -2.25 -2.48 2.16
N SER A 8 -2.80 -2.67 0.96
CA SER A 8 -3.62 -3.84 0.60
C SER A 8 -3.33 -4.27 -0.83
N SER A 9 -3.21 -5.58 -1.10
CA SER A 9 -2.91 -6.07 -2.46
C SER A 9 -3.95 -5.58 -3.49
N LEU A 10 -5.24 -5.72 -3.18
CA LEU A 10 -6.31 -5.06 -3.91
C LEU A 10 -6.70 -3.80 -3.15
N LEU A 11 -6.47 -2.64 -3.77
CA LEU A 11 -6.57 -1.38 -3.04
C LEU A 11 -8.04 -0.96 -2.85
N LEU A 12 -8.51 -1.17 -1.61
CA LEU A 12 -9.80 -0.77 -1.04
C LEU A 12 -11.03 -0.97 -1.94
N PRO A 13 -11.40 -2.24 -2.24
CA PRO A 13 -12.75 -2.59 -2.66
C PRO A 13 -13.83 -1.96 -1.75
N PRO A 14 -15.09 -1.85 -2.21
CA PRO A 14 -16.15 -1.15 -1.47
C PRO A 14 -16.38 -1.64 -0.04
N SER A 15 -16.08 -2.90 0.26
CA SER A 15 -16.24 -3.49 1.59
C SER A 15 -15.14 -3.11 2.61
N GLN A 16 -14.01 -2.58 2.16
CA GLN A 16 -12.86 -2.25 3.03
C GLN A 16 -12.97 -0.82 3.61
N THR A 17 -14.19 -0.41 3.99
CA THR A 17 -14.47 0.91 4.57
C THR A 17 -13.71 1.14 5.87
N PHE A 18 -13.52 0.09 6.67
CA PHE A 18 -12.80 0.14 7.95
C PHE A 18 -11.35 0.63 7.80
N VAL A 19 -10.66 0.24 6.71
CA VAL A 19 -9.28 0.67 6.46
C VAL A 19 -9.24 2.17 6.19
N ARG A 20 -10.12 2.67 5.31
CA ARG A 20 -10.22 4.09 4.98
C ARG A 20 -10.64 4.91 6.21
N ALA A 21 -11.62 4.42 6.97
CA ALA A 21 -12.08 5.10 8.17
C ALA A 21 -10.95 5.24 9.20
N GLN A 22 -10.16 4.19 9.43
CA GLN A 22 -9.00 4.27 10.31
C GLN A 22 -7.95 5.24 9.79
N ALA A 23 -7.63 5.17 8.49
CA ALA A 23 -6.61 6.00 7.84
C ALA A 23 -6.91 7.50 7.91
N GLU A 24 -8.14 7.90 7.59
CA GLU A 24 -8.53 9.31 7.55
C GLU A 24 -8.81 9.91 8.94
N ASN A 25 -8.89 9.10 10.00
CA ASN A 25 -9.09 9.58 11.37
C ASN A 25 -7.79 9.69 12.18
N LEU A 26 -6.63 9.38 11.58
CA LEU A 26 -5.34 9.56 12.23
C LEU A 26 -5.05 11.04 12.48
N GLN A 27 -4.78 11.39 13.74
CA GLN A 27 -4.53 12.79 14.14
C GLN A 27 -3.06 13.20 13.99
N ALA A 28 -2.14 12.28 14.27
CA ALA A 28 -0.70 12.54 14.28
C ALA A 28 0.02 12.10 12.99
N PHE A 29 -0.70 11.45 12.07
CA PHE A 29 -0.12 10.82 10.90
C PHE A 29 -0.92 11.11 9.64
N THR A 30 -0.22 11.25 8.51
CA THR A 30 -0.83 11.34 7.19
C THR A 30 -0.81 9.96 6.53
N ALA A 31 -2.00 9.40 6.27
CA ALA A 31 -2.11 8.11 5.61
C ALA A 31 -1.91 8.23 4.09
N TYR A 32 -1.07 7.37 3.55
CA TYR A 32 -0.89 7.11 2.11
C TYR A 32 -1.37 5.70 1.80
N TYR A 33 -2.11 5.54 0.71
CA TYR A 33 -2.71 4.30 0.28
C TYR A 33 -1.83 3.61 -0.74
N ALA A 34 -1.35 2.42 -0.43
CA ALA A 34 -0.43 1.65 -1.25
C ALA A 34 -1.04 0.28 -1.60
N GLY A 35 -0.82 -0.21 -2.83
CA GLY A 35 -1.33 -1.53 -3.19
C GLY A 35 -0.74 -2.09 -4.48
N CYS A 36 -1.04 -3.37 -4.75
CA CYS A 36 -0.63 -3.96 -6.02
C CYS A 36 -1.48 -3.42 -7.16
N ARG A 37 -2.79 -3.26 -6.94
CA ARG A 37 -3.73 -2.92 -7.99
C ARG A 37 -4.84 -2.00 -7.50
N ARG A 38 -5.12 -0.97 -8.29
CA ARG A 38 -6.35 -0.18 -8.13
C ARG A 38 -7.52 -0.99 -8.70
N VAL A 39 -8.58 -1.13 -7.91
CA VAL A 39 -9.83 -1.78 -8.31
C VAL A 39 -10.99 -0.79 -8.19
N PRO A 40 -12.13 -1.01 -8.86
CA PRO A 40 -13.36 -0.29 -8.53
C PRO A 40 -13.65 -0.43 -7.03
N GLY A 41 -13.77 0.70 -6.34
CA GLY A 41 -13.72 0.71 -4.89
C GLY A 41 -13.91 2.10 -4.30
N LEU A 42 -13.49 2.27 -3.05
CA LEU A 42 -13.66 3.53 -2.33
C LEU A 42 -12.93 4.68 -3.03
N PHE A 43 -13.45 5.90 -2.87
CA PHE A 43 -12.73 7.11 -3.28
C PHE A 43 -11.50 7.29 -2.38
N LEU A 44 -10.36 7.58 -3.00
CA LEU A 44 -9.09 7.85 -2.33
C LEU A 44 -8.45 9.09 -2.94
N PRO A 45 -7.75 9.93 -2.14
CA PRO A 45 -7.03 11.08 -2.65
C PRO A 45 -5.96 10.65 -3.65
N ALA A 46 -5.97 11.24 -4.85
CA ALA A 46 -5.08 10.83 -5.94
C ALA A 46 -3.60 11.08 -5.61
N ASP A 47 -3.31 12.16 -4.89
CA ASP A 47 -1.99 12.55 -4.39
C ASP A 47 -1.45 11.63 -3.28
N ARG A 48 -2.34 10.90 -2.59
CA ARG A 48 -2.00 9.94 -1.54
C ARG A 48 -2.27 8.50 -1.94
N THR A 49 -2.41 8.19 -3.23
CA THR A 49 -2.71 6.84 -3.72
C THR A 49 -1.66 6.34 -4.70
N LEU A 50 -1.05 5.21 -4.37
CA LEU A 50 0.02 4.60 -5.15
C LEU A 50 -0.25 3.11 -5.38
N VAL A 51 -0.21 2.69 -6.64
CA VAL A 51 -0.39 1.28 -7.01
C VAL A 51 0.61 0.87 -8.08
N ILE A 52 0.96 -0.41 -8.09
CA ILE A 52 1.83 -0.99 -9.12
C ILE A 52 1.07 -1.12 -10.45
N ASN A 53 -0.21 -1.49 -10.37
CA ASN A 53 -1.10 -1.68 -11.50
C ASN A 53 -2.26 -0.69 -11.44
N THR A 54 -2.23 0.31 -12.33
CA THR A 54 -3.29 1.30 -12.51
C THR A 54 -4.39 0.85 -13.49
N GLY A 55 -4.30 -0.35 -14.04
CA GLY A 55 -5.24 -0.92 -15.00
C GLY A 55 -4.70 -1.03 -16.43
N ASP A 56 -3.47 -0.57 -16.68
CA ASP A 56 -2.81 -0.68 -17.98
C ASP A 56 -2.21 -2.10 -18.22
N SER A 57 -1.99 -2.46 -19.48
CA SER A 57 -1.48 -3.79 -19.86
C SER A 57 -0.12 -4.12 -19.23
N SER A 58 0.76 -3.12 -19.07
CA SER A 58 2.06 -3.32 -18.40
C SER A 58 1.92 -3.42 -16.88
N GLY A 59 0.89 -2.79 -16.31
CA GLY A 59 0.50 -2.90 -14.90
C GLY A 59 0.25 -4.34 -14.45
N LYS A 60 -0.44 -5.15 -15.28
CA LYS A 60 -0.67 -6.57 -14.96
C LYS A 60 0.62 -7.38 -14.84
N LEU A 61 1.57 -7.16 -15.75
CA LEU A 61 2.87 -7.83 -15.72
C LEU A 61 3.69 -7.39 -14.51
N ARG A 62 3.76 -6.08 -14.23
CA ARG A 62 4.46 -5.53 -13.06
C ARG A 62 3.88 -6.07 -11.74
N GLU A 63 2.54 -6.15 -11.65
CA GLU A 63 1.87 -6.76 -10.50
C GLU A 63 2.24 -8.23 -10.34
N ALA A 64 2.24 -9.00 -11.43
CA ALA A 64 2.60 -10.42 -11.38
C ALA A 64 4.05 -10.62 -10.91
N ILE A 65 4.99 -9.85 -11.47
CA ILE A 65 6.40 -9.88 -11.06
C ILE A 65 6.53 -9.53 -9.57
N PHE A 66 5.85 -8.47 -9.11
CA PHE A 66 5.89 -8.08 -7.71
C PHE A 66 5.30 -9.15 -6.79
N LYS A 67 4.20 -9.79 -7.18
CA LYS A 67 3.59 -10.86 -6.38
C LYS A 67 4.46 -12.10 -6.26
N LEU A 68 5.30 -12.37 -7.26
CA LEU A 68 6.20 -13.53 -7.26
C LEU A 68 7.54 -13.25 -6.59
N THR A 69 8.08 -12.04 -6.76
CA THR A 69 9.46 -11.70 -6.37
C THR A 69 9.55 -10.72 -5.20
N GLY A 70 8.46 -9.99 -4.92
CA GLY A 70 8.47 -8.84 -4.03
C GLY A 70 9.17 -7.61 -4.62
N ILE A 71 9.67 -7.64 -5.87
CA ILE A 71 10.50 -6.57 -6.42
C ILE A 71 9.64 -5.61 -7.26
N ALA A 72 9.66 -4.32 -6.92
CA ALA A 72 9.03 -3.25 -7.70
C ALA A 72 9.80 -1.92 -7.55
N PRO A 73 10.91 -1.71 -8.28
CA PRO A 73 11.83 -0.60 -7.99
C PRO A 73 11.21 0.79 -8.12
N SER A 74 10.33 1.00 -9.11
CA SER A 74 9.61 2.28 -9.26
C SER A 74 8.68 2.55 -8.08
N PHE A 75 7.97 1.52 -7.63
CA PHE A 75 7.09 1.58 -6.47
C PHE A 75 7.89 1.85 -5.19
N TYR A 76 9.04 1.19 -5.04
CA TYR A 76 9.93 1.37 -3.88
C TYR A 76 10.44 2.81 -3.80
N ARG A 77 10.86 3.37 -4.94
CA ARG A 77 11.32 4.76 -5.02
C ARG A 77 10.20 5.74 -4.64
N GLN A 78 8.98 5.50 -5.09
CA GLN A 78 7.83 6.32 -4.68
C GLN A 78 7.58 6.22 -3.18
N MET A 79 7.70 5.03 -2.58
CA MET A 79 7.56 4.84 -1.14
C MET A 79 8.68 5.52 -0.35
N GLN A 80 9.92 5.50 -0.84
CA GLN A 80 11.03 6.23 -0.24
C GLN A 80 10.81 7.75 -0.26
N GLN A 81 10.26 8.29 -1.35
CA GLN A 81 9.95 9.72 -1.46
C GLN A 81 8.87 10.19 -0.49
N ILE A 82 7.98 9.28 -0.07
CA ILE A 82 6.98 9.56 0.97
C ILE A 82 7.63 9.66 2.35
N ASP A 83 8.83 9.10 2.55
CA ASP A 83 9.50 9.04 3.85
C ASP A 83 8.58 8.52 4.98
N PRO A 84 8.00 7.31 4.82
CA PRO A 84 7.06 6.77 5.79
C PRO A 84 7.77 6.33 7.06
N VAL A 85 7.10 6.49 8.20
CA VAL A 85 7.60 6.01 9.50
C VAL A 85 7.05 4.64 9.88
N LEU A 86 6.07 4.13 9.12
CA LEU A 86 5.35 2.88 9.42
C LEU A 86 4.64 2.32 8.18
N MET A 87 4.67 1.00 8.04
CA MET A 87 3.78 0.24 7.13
C MET A 87 2.68 -0.43 7.94
N HIS A 88 1.42 -0.24 7.52
CA HIS A 88 0.25 -0.91 8.08
C HIS A 88 -0.44 -1.73 6.97
N ALA A 89 -0.09 -3.01 6.91
CA ALA A 89 -0.64 -3.93 5.93
C ALA A 89 -1.98 -4.52 6.40
N GLN A 90 -2.94 -4.58 5.49
CA GLN A 90 -4.26 -5.15 5.70
C GLN A 90 -4.27 -6.59 5.22
N PHE A 91 -4.66 -7.52 6.10
CA PHE A 91 -4.66 -8.96 5.89
C PHE A 91 -3.25 -9.58 5.86
N GLY A 92 -3.14 -10.81 6.36
CA GLY A 92 -1.87 -11.54 6.49
C GLY A 92 -1.09 -11.66 5.17
N LEU A 93 -1.77 -12.02 4.08
CA LEU A 93 -1.15 -12.16 2.76
C LEU A 93 -0.54 -10.83 2.27
N SER A 94 -1.21 -9.70 2.49
CA SER A 94 -0.63 -8.41 2.12
C SER A 94 0.59 -8.08 2.96
N GLY A 95 0.59 -8.45 4.24
CA GLY A 95 1.74 -8.26 5.14
C GLY A 95 2.98 -9.02 4.68
N VAL A 96 2.83 -10.30 4.30
CA VAL A 96 3.92 -11.10 3.74
C VAL A 96 4.44 -10.48 2.45
N LEU A 97 3.54 -10.04 1.58
CA LEU A 97 3.86 -9.50 0.27
C LEU A 97 4.73 -8.23 0.32
N VAL A 98 4.55 -7.37 1.33
CA VAL A 98 5.34 -6.14 1.49
C VAL A 98 6.58 -6.31 2.35
N MET A 99 6.84 -7.50 2.88
CA MET A 99 8.00 -7.72 3.75
C MET A 99 9.33 -7.24 3.13
N PRO A 100 9.64 -7.53 1.84
CA PRO A 100 10.88 -7.04 1.24
C PRO A 100 10.95 -5.51 1.15
N LEU A 101 9.81 -4.85 0.95
CA LEU A 101 9.73 -3.39 0.90
C LEU A 101 9.95 -2.77 2.29
N VAL A 102 9.29 -3.32 3.31
CA VAL A 102 9.43 -2.89 4.71
C VAL A 102 10.89 -3.00 5.16
N GLN A 103 11.54 -4.13 4.85
CA GLN A 103 12.96 -4.35 5.14
C GLN A 103 13.86 -3.34 4.41
N ALA A 104 13.58 -3.07 3.13
CA ALA A 104 14.35 -2.10 2.35
C ALA A 104 14.18 -0.65 2.83
N LEU A 105 12.99 -0.30 3.35
CA LEU A 105 12.73 1.00 3.96
C LEU A 105 13.23 1.09 5.41
N ASN A 106 13.52 -0.04 6.06
CA ASN A 106 13.87 -0.14 7.47
C ASN A 106 12.84 0.52 8.40
N ILE A 107 11.56 0.21 8.17
CA ILE A 107 10.43 0.75 8.95
C ILE A 107 9.67 -0.38 9.67
N PRO A 108 8.95 -0.09 10.76
CA PRO A 108 8.07 -1.08 11.39
C PRO A 108 6.93 -1.51 10.46
N LEU A 109 6.46 -2.75 10.65
CA LEU A 109 5.29 -3.30 9.98
C LEU A 109 4.24 -3.74 11.01
N ILE A 110 3.04 -3.20 10.88
CA ILE A 110 1.83 -3.69 11.56
C ILE A 110 1.00 -4.44 10.55
N VAL A 111 0.52 -5.62 10.93
CA VAL A 111 -0.39 -6.42 10.10
C VAL A 111 -1.73 -6.54 10.84
N HIS A 112 -2.80 -6.09 10.18
CA HIS A 112 -4.15 -6.26 10.68
C HIS A 112 -4.75 -7.56 10.15
N TYR A 113 -5.01 -8.49 11.06
CA TYR A 113 -5.74 -9.73 10.78
C TYR A 113 -7.21 -9.49 11.13
N ARG A 114 -8.06 -9.51 10.10
CA ARG A 114 -9.51 -9.51 10.21
C ARG A 114 -10.04 -10.76 9.52
#